data_AF-A0A8S0FNW2-F1
#
_entry.id   AF-A0A8S0FNW2-F1
#
_cell.length_a   1.000
_cell.length_b   1.000
_cell.length_c   1.000
_cell.angle_alpha   90.00
_cell.angle_beta   90.00
_cell.angle_gamma   90.00
#
_symmetry.space_group_name_H-M   'P 1'
#
loop_
_entity.id
_entity.type
_entity.pdbx_description
1 polymer ?
#
loop_
_entity_poly.entity_id
_entity_poly.type
_entity_poly.pdbx_seq_one_letter_code
_entity_poly.pdbx_strand_id
1 'polypeptide(L)'
;MSDFAKVEQSLREEMTRIASSFFQRGYATGSAGNLSLLLPDGNLLATPTGSCLGNLDPQRLSKVTADGEWLSGDNPSKEVLFHLALYRNNPLCKAVVHLHSTWSTALSCLEGLDSNKAAARYSSVHTIRGDADGKRPAGALLPTGR
;
A
#
# COMPACT_ATOMS: atom_id res chain seq x y z
N MET A 1 18.52 5.72 20.52
CA MET A 1 17.47 5.25 19.58
C MET A 1 17.70 3.77 19.34
N SER A 2 16.69 2.93 19.58
CA SER A 2 16.76 1.49 19.34
C SER A 2 16.96 1.17 17.86
N ASP A 3 17.52 0.01 17.54
CA ASP A 3 17.69 -0.43 16.14
C ASP A 3 16.35 -0.52 15.40
N PHE A 4 15.29 -0.90 16.11
CA PHE A 4 13.93 -0.90 15.57
C PHE A 4 13.47 0.51 15.12
N ALA A 5 13.70 1.55 15.93
CA ALA A 5 13.27 2.90 15.58
C ALA A 5 13.96 3.43 14.31
N LYS A 6 15.23 3.05 14.08
CA LYS A 6 15.95 3.37 12.85
C LYS A 6 15.36 2.64 11.63
N VAL A 7 15.02 1.36 11.79
CA VAL A 7 14.37 0.56 10.74
C VAL A 7 13.00 1.14 10.38
N GLU A 8 12.16 1.44 11.38
CA GLU A 8 10.85 2.05 11.14
C GLU A 8 10.98 3.38 10.39
N GLN A 9 11.92 4.25 10.82
CA GLN A 9 12.16 5.53 10.15
C GLN A 9 12.57 5.35 8.69
N SER A 10 13.50 4.43 8.40
CA SER A 10 13.92 4.14 7.02
C SER A 10 12.77 3.62 6.16
N LEU A 11 11.88 2.79 6.72
CA LEU A 11 10.70 2.29 6.02
C LEU A 11 9.67 3.39 5.73
N ARG A 12 9.47 4.35 6.64
CA ARG A 12 8.60 5.51 6.43
C ARG A 12 9.08 6.38 5.26
N GLU A 13 10.38 6.62 5.19
CA GLU A 13 11.02 7.38 4.12
C GLU A 13 10.88 6.66 2.77
N GLU A 14 11.15 5.35 2.74
CA GLU A 14 11.05 4.55 1.52
C GLU A 14 9.61 4.46 1.00
N MET A 15 8.64 4.23 1.90
CA MET A 15 7.22 4.21 1.56
C MET A 15 6.77 5.54 0.94
N THR A 16 7.19 6.67 1.52
CA THR A 16 6.89 8.02 1.01
C THR A 16 7.51 8.25 -0.37
N ARG A 17 8.77 7.85 -0.57
CA ARG A 17 9.47 7.96 -1.86
C ARG A 17 8.77 7.15 -2.95
N ILE A 18 8.36 5.92 -2.65
CA ILE A 18 7.63 5.05 -3.58
C ILE A 18 6.25 5.64 -3.92
N ALA A 19 5.52 6.12 -2.91
CA ALA A 19 4.22 6.77 -3.10
C ALA A 19 4.32 7.98 -4.04
N SER A 20 5.32 8.85 -3.83
CA SER A 20 5.56 9.99 -4.70
C SER A 20 5.85 9.56 -6.14
N SER A 21 6.62 8.48 -6.31
CA SER A 21 6.89 7.91 -7.64
C SER A 21 5.64 7.34 -8.32
N PHE A 22 4.70 6.73 -7.59
CA PHE A 22 3.40 6.31 -8.16
C PHE A 22 2.55 7.51 -8.60
N PHE A 23 2.52 8.57 -7.80
CA PHE A 23 1.80 9.79 -8.15
C PHE A 23 2.37 10.47 -9.40
N GLN A 24 3.71 10.63 -9.47
CA GLN A 24 4.38 11.23 -10.63
C GLN A 24 4.17 10.44 -11.93
N ARG A 25 3.95 9.13 -11.83
CA ARG A 25 3.62 8.26 -12.97
C ARG A 25 2.13 8.25 -13.35
N GLY A 26 1.30 9.02 -12.65
CA GLY A 26 -0.14 9.13 -12.93
C GLY A 26 -0.95 7.91 -12.48
N TYR A 27 -0.45 7.09 -11.56
CA TYR A 27 -1.21 5.96 -11.02
C TYR A 27 -2.16 6.35 -9.90
N ALA A 28 -2.05 7.57 -9.40
CA ALA A 28 -2.94 8.19 -8.44
C ALA A 28 -3.04 9.68 -8.74
N THR A 29 -4.20 10.28 -8.46
CA THR A 29 -4.45 11.72 -8.62
C THR A 29 -5.14 12.25 -7.38
N GLY A 30 -4.85 13.50 -7.00
CA GLY A 30 -5.38 14.09 -5.76
C GLY A 30 -5.08 13.21 -4.54
N SER A 31 -6.13 12.88 -3.78
CA SER A 31 -6.07 12.01 -2.60
C SER A 31 -6.50 10.56 -2.87
N ALA A 32 -6.61 10.17 -4.15
CA ALA A 32 -7.01 8.82 -4.51
C ALA A 32 -5.84 7.82 -4.35
N GLY A 33 -6.16 6.65 -3.81
CA GLY A 33 -5.19 5.59 -3.55
C GLY A 33 -4.53 5.71 -2.18
N ASN A 34 -4.07 4.58 -1.67
CA ASN A 34 -3.49 4.45 -0.35
C ASN A 34 -2.46 3.29 -0.35
N LEU A 35 -1.52 3.35 0.59
CA LEU A 35 -0.50 2.33 0.76
C LEU A 35 -0.44 1.88 2.21
N SER A 36 0.00 0.65 2.43
CA SER A 36 0.44 0.19 3.73
C SER A 36 1.65 -0.74 3.68
N LEU A 37 2.36 -0.82 4.79
CA LEU A 37 3.55 -1.64 4.96
C LEU A 37 3.54 -2.31 6.35
N LEU A 38 3.77 -3.62 6.37
CA LEU A 38 3.90 -4.40 7.60
C LEU A 38 5.27 -4.20 8.21
N LEU A 39 5.31 -3.77 9.47
CA LEU A 39 6.53 -3.58 10.25
C LEU A 39 7.01 -4.89 10.89
N PRO A 40 8.30 -4.98 11.27
CA PRO A 40 8.86 -6.16 11.94
C PRO A 40 8.21 -6.49 13.29
N ASP A 41 7.60 -5.49 13.97
CA ASP A 41 6.89 -5.65 15.24
C ASP A 41 5.44 -6.14 15.05
N GLY A 42 5.00 -6.39 13.81
CA GLY A 42 3.64 -6.82 13.48
C GLY A 42 2.63 -5.67 13.34
N ASN A 43 3.04 -4.43 13.61
CA ASN A 43 2.20 -3.25 13.36
C ASN A 43 2.23 -2.87 11.87
N LEU A 44 1.32 -1.98 11.48
CA LEU A 44 1.16 -1.55 10.11
C LEU A 44 1.40 -0.03 10.00
N LEU A 45 2.25 0.38 9.07
CA LEU A 45 2.27 1.76 8.57
C LEU A 45 1.24 1.91 7.45
N ALA A 46 0.48 3.00 7.46
CA ALA A 46 -0.52 3.29 6.45
C ALA A 46 -0.49 4.78 6.08
N THR A 47 -0.91 5.09 4.85
CA THR A 47 -1.13 6.48 4.43
C THR A 47 -2.32 7.10 5.18
N PRO A 48 -2.20 8.35 5.66
CA PRO A 48 -3.31 9.03 6.33
C PRO A 48 -4.51 9.25 5.41
N THR A 49 -5.70 9.37 6.02
CA THR A 49 -6.92 9.70 5.28
C THR A 49 -6.79 11.05 4.55
N GLY A 50 -7.25 11.11 3.31
CA GLY A 50 -7.25 12.34 2.50
C GLY A 50 -5.86 12.84 2.09
N SER A 51 -4.80 12.06 2.30
CA SER A 51 -3.45 12.44 1.91
C SER A 51 -3.19 12.25 0.41
N CYS A 52 -2.34 13.10 -0.15
CA CYS A 52 -1.87 12.98 -1.54
C CYS A 52 -0.58 12.16 -1.57
N LEU A 53 -0.57 11.07 -2.33
CA LEU A 53 0.61 10.19 -2.46
C LEU A 53 1.85 10.93 -2.96
N GLY A 54 1.67 12.01 -3.73
CA GLY A 54 2.74 12.87 -4.24
C GLY A 54 3.47 13.67 -3.17
N ASN A 55 2.84 13.90 -2.01
CA ASN A 55 3.32 14.83 -0.98
C ASN A 55 3.12 14.27 0.45
N LEU A 56 3.38 12.98 0.64
CA LEU A 56 3.36 12.38 1.97
C LEU A 56 4.55 12.88 2.80
N ASP A 57 4.34 12.98 4.11
CA ASP A 57 5.38 13.24 5.10
C ASP A 57 5.63 11.94 5.89
N PRO A 58 6.88 11.40 5.91
CA PRO A 58 7.21 10.19 6.66
C PRO A 58 6.80 10.23 8.14
N GLN A 59 6.88 11.41 8.77
CA GLN A 59 6.55 11.59 10.19
C GLN A 59 5.04 11.57 10.45
N ARG A 60 4.23 11.83 9.42
CA ARG A 60 2.77 11.90 9.53
C ARG A 60 2.08 10.60 9.14
N LEU A 61 2.81 9.62 8.61
CA LEU A 61 2.26 8.29 8.30
C LEU A 61 1.64 7.66 9.55
N SER A 62 0.44 7.12 9.38
CA SER A 62 -0.33 6.47 10.44
C SER A 62 0.32 5.15 10.82
N LYS A 63 0.44 4.87 12.12
CA LYS A 63 0.79 3.54 12.64
C LYS A 63 -0.45 2.94 13.29
N VAL A 64 -0.77 1.69 12.93
CA VAL A 64 -1.90 0.95 13.51
C VAL A 64 -1.46 -0.44 13.97
N THR A 65 -2.16 -1.01 14.95
CA THR A 65 -1.93 -2.38 15.41
C THR A 65 -2.41 -3.40 14.38
N ALA A 66 -2.03 -4.66 14.56
CA ALA A 66 -2.55 -5.79 13.77
C ALA A 66 -4.09 -5.96 13.92
N ASP A 67 -4.67 -5.40 14.97
CA ASP A 67 -6.11 -5.39 15.22
C ASP A 67 -6.83 -4.16 14.64
N GLY A 68 -6.07 -3.17 14.17
CA GLY A 68 -6.60 -1.96 13.54
C GLY A 68 -6.75 -0.77 14.49
N GLU A 69 -6.19 -0.85 15.70
CA GLU A 69 -6.16 0.29 16.62
C GLU A 69 -5.11 1.31 16.18
N TRP A 70 -5.45 2.59 16.22
CA TRP A 70 -4.54 3.67 15.85
C TRP A 70 -3.56 3.99 16.98
N LEU A 71 -2.27 3.96 16.66
CA LEU A 71 -1.18 4.16 17.62
C LEU A 71 -0.56 5.55 17.55
N SER A 72 -0.26 6.03 16.34
CA SER A 72 0.45 7.31 16.12
C SER A 72 0.37 7.80 14.67
N GLY A 73 0.95 8.97 14.40
CA GLY A 73 0.86 9.67 13.11
C GLY A 73 -0.47 10.37 12.96
N ASP A 74 -0.88 10.66 11.73
CA ASP A 74 -2.22 11.20 11.45
C ASP A 74 -3.27 10.08 11.38
N ASN A 75 -4.56 10.43 11.31
CA ASN A 75 -5.65 9.46 11.19
C ASN A 75 -5.48 8.55 9.96
N PRO A 76 -5.55 7.21 10.11
CA PRO A 76 -5.41 6.29 8.99
C PRO A 76 -6.58 6.39 8.01
N SER A 77 -6.38 5.95 6.77
CA SER A 77 -7.47 5.73 5.82
C SER A 77 -8.51 4.75 6.38
N LYS A 78 -9.79 4.97 6.07
CA LYS A 78 -10.88 4.02 6.38
C LYS A 78 -10.66 2.64 5.76
N GLU A 79 -9.83 2.55 4.72
CA GLU A 79 -9.47 1.31 4.03
C GLU A 79 -8.39 0.49 4.76
N VAL A 80 -7.88 0.96 5.90
CA VAL A 80 -6.85 0.22 6.66
C VAL A 80 -7.33 -1.17 7.12
N LEU A 81 -8.62 -1.32 7.42
CA LEU A 81 -9.23 -2.61 7.77
C LEU A 81 -9.21 -3.58 6.58
N PHE A 82 -9.42 -3.06 5.35
CA PHE A 82 -9.30 -3.85 4.13
C PHE A 82 -7.86 -4.32 3.93
N HIS A 83 -6.86 -3.48 4.19
CA HIS A 83 -5.45 -3.86 4.12
C HIS A 83 -5.10 -4.95 5.14
N LEU A 84 -5.52 -4.79 6.40
CA LEU A 84 -5.32 -5.77 7.45
C LEU A 84 -5.90 -7.14 7.09
N ALA A 85 -7.07 -7.19 6.44
CA ALA A 85 -7.64 -8.44 5.94
C ALA A 85 -6.73 -9.12 4.91
N LEU A 86 -6.08 -8.36 4.01
CA LEU A 86 -5.12 -8.91 3.05
C LEU A 86 -3.89 -9.51 3.73
N TYR A 87 -3.34 -8.84 4.75
CA TYR A 87 -2.21 -9.38 5.51
C TYR A 87 -2.58 -10.66 6.28
N ARG A 88 -3.78 -10.70 6.89
CA ARG A 88 -4.26 -11.89 7.62
C ARG A 88 -4.45 -13.09 6.71
N ASN A 89 -4.92 -12.88 5.48
CA ASN A 89 -5.16 -13.96 4.52
C ASN A 89 -3.92 -14.32 3.69
N ASN A 90 -2.86 -13.51 3.73
CA ASN A 90 -1.62 -13.76 3.00
C ASN A 90 -0.40 -13.44 3.89
N PRO A 91 0.12 -14.42 4.65
CA PRO A 91 1.28 -14.24 5.53
C PRO A 91 2.57 -13.79 4.82
N LEU A 92 2.66 -13.99 3.50
CA LEU A 92 3.79 -13.53 2.68
C LEU A 92 3.68 -12.06 2.28
N CYS A 93 2.50 -11.43 2.45
CA CYS A 93 2.27 -10.02 2.14
C CYS A 93 3.06 -9.13 3.10
N LYS A 94 3.84 -8.19 2.55
CA LYS A 94 4.62 -7.19 3.30
C LYS A 94 4.18 -5.77 3.00
N ALA A 95 3.65 -5.49 1.81
CA ALA A 95 3.04 -4.20 1.50
C ALA A 95 1.75 -4.36 0.71
N VAL A 96 0.82 -3.42 0.88
CA VAL A 96 -0.39 -3.30 0.05
C VAL A 96 -0.35 -1.93 -0.61
N VAL A 97 -0.64 -1.94 -1.92
CA VAL A 97 -0.71 -0.74 -2.75
C VAL A 97 -2.09 -0.72 -3.40
N HIS A 98 -2.92 0.24 -3.03
CA HIS A 98 -4.21 0.51 -3.64
C HIS A 98 -4.10 1.81 -4.46
N LEU A 99 -4.27 1.74 -5.78
CA LEU A 99 -4.13 2.86 -6.69
C LEU A 99 -5.38 3.01 -7.56
N HIS A 100 -5.73 4.25 -7.89
CA HIS A 100 -6.83 4.59 -8.80
C HIS A 100 -6.27 5.10 -10.13
N SER A 101 -5.51 4.25 -10.83
CA SER A 101 -4.93 4.65 -12.10
C SER A 101 -6.02 5.00 -13.11
N THR A 102 -5.78 6.01 -13.95
CA THR A 102 -6.76 6.47 -14.96
C THR A 102 -7.29 5.32 -15.82
N TRP A 103 -6.42 4.38 -16.18
CA TRP A 103 -6.79 3.21 -16.98
C TRP A 103 -7.65 2.20 -16.23
N SER A 104 -7.39 1.98 -14.93
CA SER A 104 -8.22 1.11 -14.09
C SER A 104 -9.63 1.71 -13.91
N THR A 105 -9.70 3.02 -13.64
CA THR A 105 -10.96 3.76 -13.53
C THR A 105 -11.73 3.80 -14.85
N ALA A 106 -11.04 4.01 -15.98
CA ALA A 106 -11.67 3.98 -17.29
C ALA A 106 -12.23 2.58 -17.63
N LEU A 107 -11.47 1.53 -17.29
CA LEU A 107 -11.89 0.15 -17.48
C LEU A 107 -13.12 -0.18 -16.61
N SER A 108 -13.19 0.30 -15.37
CA SER A 108 -14.35 0.02 -14.50
C SER A 108 -15.66 0.66 -14.97
N CYS A 109 -15.58 1.65 -15.88
CA CYS A 109 -16.75 2.28 -16.49
C CYS A 109 -17.21 1.60 -17.80
N LEU A 110 -16.48 0.60 -18.31
CA LEU A 110 -16.85 -0.12 -19.54
C LEU A 110 -17.81 -1.28 -19.25
N GLU A 111 -18.91 -1.33 -19.99
CA GLU A 111 -19.87 -2.44 -19.95
C GLU A 111 -19.44 -3.61 -20.86
N GLY A 112 -19.89 -4.83 -20.55
CA GLY A 112 -19.66 -6.00 -21.41
C GLY A 112 -18.24 -6.57 -21.37
N LEU A 113 -17.43 -6.21 -20.37
CA LEU A 113 -16.10 -6.76 -20.19
C LEU A 113 -16.16 -8.26 -19.84
N ASP A 114 -15.33 -9.04 -20.53
CA ASP A 114 -15.07 -10.43 -20.16
C ASP A 114 -14.26 -10.45 -18.86
N SER A 115 -14.92 -10.88 -17.78
CA SER A 115 -14.34 -10.97 -16.43
C SER A 115 -13.11 -11.87 -16.36
N ASN A 116 -12.90 -12.75 -17.34
CA ASN A 116 -11.71 -13.60 -17.45
C ASN A 116 -10.55 -12.92 -18.20
N LYS A 117 -10.80 -11.82 -18.93
CA LYS A 117 -9.80 -11.09 -19.73
C LYS A 117 -9.42 -9.72 -19.19
N ALA A 118 -10.20 -9.14 -18.27
CA ALA A 118 -9.81 -7.93 -17.52
C ALA A 118 -8.60 -8.14 -16.58
N ALA A 119 -7.94 -9.30 -16.69
CA ALA A 119 -7.03 -9.88 -15.72
C ALA A 119 -5.76 -9.04 -15.47
N ALA A 120 -5.37 -9.04 -14.20
CA ALA A 120 -4.03 -8.79 -13.66
C ALA A 120 -3.46 -7.37 -13.78
N ARG A 121 -3.41 -6.82 -15.01
CA ARG A 121 -2.61 -5.63 -15.32
C ARG A 121 -3.26 -4.31 -14.89
N TYR A 122 -4.58 -4.31 -14.67
CA TYR A 122 -5.36 -3.13 -14.32
C TYR A 122 -6.00 -3.21 -12.92
N SER A 123 -5.58 -4.19 -12.10
CA SER A 123 -6.05 -4.30 -10.71
C SER A 123 -5.71 -3.03 -9.95
N SER A 124 -6.69 -2.49 -9.23
CA SER A 124 -6.48 -1.31 -8.38
C SER A 124 -5.73 -1.67 -7.09
N VAL A 125 -5.66 -2.95 -6.73
CA VAL A 125 -5.02 -3.43 -5.49
C VAL A 125 -3.91 -4.43 -5.81
N HIS A 126 -2.75 -4.24 -5.19
CA HIS A 126 -1.59 -5.10 -5.30
C HIS A 126 -0.99 -5.44 -3.93
N THR A 127 -0.67 -6.71 -3.71
CA THR A 127 0.10 -7.17 -2.53
C THR A 127 1.55 -7.44 -2.95
N ILE A 128 2.51 -6.84 -2.25
CA ILE A 128 3.95 -7.05 -2.46
C ILE A 128 4.44 -8.05 -1.42
N ARG A 129 5.15 -9.09 -1.88
CA ARG A 129 5.77 -10.10 -1.03
C ARG A 129 7.21 -9.71 -0.71
N GLY A 130 7.68 -10.09 0.48
CA GLY A 130 9.12 -10.02 0.80
C GLY A 130 9.90 -11.10 0.06
N ASP A 131 11.16 -10.83 -0.27
CA ASP A 131 12.12 -11.86 -0.64
C ASP A 131 12.48 -12.73 0.57
N ALA A 132 12.82 -14.00 0.35
CA ALA A 132 13.24 -14.91 1.42
C ALA A 132 14.50 -14.42 2.17
N ASP A 133 15.25 -13.49 1.56
CA ASP A 133 16.53 -12.95 2.05
C ASP A 133 16.40 -11.56 2.68
N GLY A 134 15.19 -10.98 2.77
CA GLY A 134 14.90 -9.73 3.46
C GLY A 134 15.66 -8.50 2.95
N LYS A 135 16.20 -8.52 1.72
CA LYS A 135 17.17 -7.52 1.25
C LYS A 135 16.62 -6.55 0.22
N ARG A 136 15.52 -6.84 -0.48
CA ARG A 136 14.83 -5.89 -1.38
C ARG A 136 13.35 -6.24 -1.52
N PRO A 137 12.42 -5.27 -1.53
CA PRO A 137 11.10 -5.51 -2.09
C PRO A 137 11.28 -5.79 -3.58
N ALA A 138 11.22 -7.05 -3.98
CA ALA A 138 11.15 -7.41 -5.38
C ALA A 138 9.85 -6.81 -5.93
N GLY A 139 9.97 -5.81 -6.80
CA GLY A 139 8.87 -5.13 -7.49
C GLY A 139 8.14 -6.02 -8.50
N ALA A 140 7.87 -7.27 -8.14
CA ALA A 140 7.02 -8.15 -8.90
C ALA A 140 5.57 -7.87 -8.49
N LEU A 141 4.90 -7.00 -9.27
CA LEU A 141 3.45 -7.05 -9.39
C LEU A 141 3.10 -8.44 -9.93
N LEU A 142 2.85 -9.39 -9.04
CA LEU A 142 2.25 -10.66 -9.43
C LEU A 142 0.73 -10.48 -9.37
N PRO A 143 -0.01 -10.95 -10.39
CA PRO A 143 -1.44 -11.06 -10.27
C PRO A 143 -1.79 -11.88 -9.04
N THR A 144 -2.76 -11.40 -8.29
CA THR A 144 -3.49 -12.19 -7.30
C THR A 144 -4.26 -13.28 -8.05
N GLY A 145 -3.56 -14.35 -8.43
CA GLY A 145 -4.15 -15.57 -8.95
C GLY A 145 -4.85 -16.33 -7.83
N ARG A 146 -6.03 -16.87 -8.17
CA ARG A 146 -6.67 -17.97 -7.45
C ARG A 146 -5.74 -19.19 -7.40
#